data_AF-A0AAW9BG63-F1
#
_entry.id   AF-A0AAW9BG63-F1
#
_cell.length_a   1.000
_cell.length_b   1.000
_cell.length_c   1.000
_cell.angle_alpha   90.00
_cell.angle_beta   90.00
_cell.angle_gamma   90.00
#
_symmetry.space_group_name_H-M   'P 1'
#
loop_
_entity.id
_entity.type
_entity.pdbx_description
1 polymer ?
#
loop_
_entity_poly.entity_id
_entity_poly.type
_entity_poly.pdbx_seq_one_letter_code
_entity_poly.pdbx_strand_id
1 'polypeptide(L)'
;LETDHLFSSQMVAVVAPEHELAQREAITFDEFFEHELVMFQHGYFHREFLDHVSEEHGFSMKSSFETNLLPLILSIVRQEFAITALLELVTQNEKEVVGIPFHPPVTLDLALAWRKEGYLSIADRTFIDFVKRYV
;
A
#
# COMPACT_ATOMS: atom_id res chain seq x y z
N LEU A 1 21.44 -6.98 8.95
CA LEU A 1 20.99 -7.64 7.72
C LEU A 1 21.87 -7.15 6.58
N GLU A 2 21.96 -7.89 5.49
CA GLU A 2 22.38 -7.40 4.19
C GLU A 2 21.13 -7.22 3.35
N THR A 3 21.11 -6.22 2.47
CA THR A 3 19.91 -5.82 1.72
C THR A 3 20.27 -5.41 0.31
N ASP A 4 19.49 -5.88 -0.65
CA ASP A 4 19.52 -5.39 -2.03
C ASP A 4 18.18 -4.76 -2.37
N HIS A 5 18.24 -3.59 -3.02
CA HIS A 5 17.05 -2.95 -3.57
C HIS A 5 16.44 -3.83 -4.65
N LEU A 6 15.11 -3.93 -4.64
CA LEU A 6 14.35 -4.64 -5.66
C LEU A 6 13.71 -3.66 -6.63
N PHE A 7 12.78 -2.85 -6.12
CA PHE A 7 12.11 -1.82 -6.88
C PHE A 7 11.48 -0.80 -5.95
N SER A 8 11.20 0.38 -6.50
CA SER A 8 10.45 1.42 -5.82
C SER A 8 8.99 1.33 -6.25
N SER A 9 8.08 1.53 -5.30
CA SER A 9 6.66 1.69 -5.54
C SER A 9 6.18 2.96 -4.83
N GLN A 10 4.88 3.22 -4.89
CA GLN A 10 4.25 4.31 -4.18
C GLN A 10 2.98 3.83 -3.50
N MET A 11 2.62 4.49 -2.41
CA MET A 11 1.28 4.37 -1.84
C MET A 11 0.31 5.19 -2.70
N VAL A 12 -0.83 4.59 -3.00
CA VAL A 12 -1.91 5.19 -3.77
C VAL A 12 -3.21 5.04 -2.99
N ALA A 13 -4.12 5.99 -3.14
CA ALA A 13 -5.51 5.79 -2.76
C ALA A 13 -6.14 4.78 -3.71
N VAL A 14 -7.02 3.93 -3.20
CA VAL A 14 -7.67 2.86 -3.96
C VAL A 14 -9.17 2.98 -3.81
N VAL A 15 -9.83 3.09 -4.96
CA VAL A 15 -11.28 3.31 -5.07
C VAL A 15 -11.89 2.34 -6.08
N ALA A 16 -13.22 2.20 -6.07
CA ALA A 16 -13.92 1.52 -7.15
C ALA A 16 -13.86 2.36 -8.46
N PRO A 17 -13.99 1.74 -9.64
CA PRO A 17 -13.95 2.46 -10.92
C PRO A 17 -15.01 3.57 -11.08
N GLU A 18 -16.18 3.42 -10.46
CA GLU A 18 -17.27 4.39 -10.56
C GLU A 18 -17.25 5.45 -9.44
N HIS A 19 -16.30 5.35 -8.49
CA HIS A 19 -16.14 6.33 -7.42
C HIS A 19 -15.75 7.70 -8.00
N GLU A 20 -16.23 8.80 -7.41
CA GLU A 20 -16.01 10.16 -7.92
C GLU A 20 -14.52 10.54 -8.06
N LEU A 21 -13.66 9.98 -7.20
CA LEU A 21 -12.22 10.18 -7.26
C LEU A 21 -11.51 9.40 -8.38
N ALA A 22 -12.14 8.39 -8.99
CA ALA A 22 -11.49 7.49 -9.94
C ALA A 22 -10.95 8.18 -11.20
N GLN A 23 -11.45 9.37 -11.51
CA GLN A 23 -11.02 10.19 -12.66
C GLN A 23 -9.96 11.24 -12.29
N ARG A 24 -9.53 11.30 -11.02
CA ARG A 24 -8.52 12.25 -10.56
C ARG A 24 -7.12 11.74 -10.92
N GLU A 25 -6.27 12.65 -11.39
CA GLU A 25 -4.85 12.32 -11.67
C GLU A 25 -4.03 12.14 -10.39
N ALA A 26 -4.41 12.85 -9.33
CA ALA A 26 -3.86 12.73 -7.99
C ALA A 26 -4.85 13.30 -6.96
N ILE A 27 -4.69 12.90 -5.69
CA ILE A 27 -5.46 13.45 -4.56
C ILE A 27 -4.56 13.80 -3.38
N THR A 28 -5.01 14.72 -2.54
CA THR A 28 -4.35 15.06 -1.28
C THR A 28 -4.81 14.16 -0.13
N PHE A 29 -4.08 14.14 0.99
CA PHE A 29 -4.52 13.43 2.18
C PHE A 29 -5.78 14.04 2.81
N ASP A 30 -5.94 15.36 2.73
CA ASP A 30 -7.16 16.05 3.19
C ASP A 30 -8.39 15.49 2.47
N GLU A 31 -8.39 15.50 1.13
CA GLU A 31 -9.45 14.90 0.31
C GLU A 31 -9.65 13.42 0.65
N PHE A 32 -8.58 12.64 0.81
CA PHE A 32 -8.68 11.22 1.15
C PHE A 32 -9.37 10.97 2.49
N PHE A 33 -9.06 11.74 3.53
CA PHE A 33 -9.62 11.58 4.87
C PHE A 33 -11.08 12.08 4.99
N GLU A 34 -11.64 12.74 3.98
CA GLU A 34 -13.06 13.10 3.96
C GLU A 34 -13.97 11.88 3.81
N HIS A 35 -13.45 10.79 3.23
CA HIS A 35 -14.19 9.56 2.91
C HIS A 35 -14.18 8.51 4.04
N GLU A 36 -15.09 7.53 3.94
CA GLU A 36 -15.06 6.33 4.76
C GLU A 36 -13.91 5.42 4.33
N LEU A 37 -13.13 4.93 5.31
CA LEU A 37 -11.94 4.13 5.07
C LEU A 37 -12.10 2.69 5.55
N VAL A 38 -11.59 1.76 4.74
CA VAL A 38 -11.27 0.40 5.16
C VAL A 38 -9.76 0.28 5.35
N MET A 39 -9.35 -0.11 6.56
CA MET A 39 -7.97 0.01 7.01
C MET A 39 -7.39 -1.34 7.40
N PHE A 40 -6.06 -1.43 7.31
CA PHE A 40 -5.35 -2.47 8.04
C PHE A 40 -5.47 -2.26 9.54
N GLN A 41 -5.38 -3.36 10.30
CA GLN A 41 -5.25 -3.29 11.76
C GLN A 41 -3.94 -2.59 12.17
N HIS A 42 -3.88 -2.12 13.41
CA HIS A 42 -2.66 -1.55 13.99
C HIS A 42 -1.47 -2.52 13.91
N GLY A 43 -0.26 -1.98 13.77
CA GLY A 43 0.97 -2.75 13.58
C GLY A 43 1.30 -3.08 12.12
N TYR A 44 0.43 -2.69 11.18
CA TYR A 44 0.71 -2.72 9.75
C TYR A 44 1.24 -1.36 9.30
N PHE A 45 2.26 -1.38 8.45
CA PHE A 45 2.89 -0.16 7.92
C PHE A 45 1.87 0.83 7.34
N HIS A 46 0.91 0.36 6.52
CA HIS A 46 -0.12 1.21 5.93
C HIS A 46 -0.94 1.97 6.97
N ARG A 47 -1.29 1.28 8.06
CA ARG A 47 -2.07 1.85 9.16
C ARG A 47 -1.23 2.89 9.92
N GLU A 48 -0.04 2.52 10.35
CA GLU A 48 0.86 3.41 11.09
C GLU A 48 1.21 4.67 10.29
N PHE A 49 1.43 4.52 8.99
CA PHE A 49 1.69 5.65 8.10
C PHE A 49 0.49 6.61 8.05
N LEU A 50 -0.72 6.11 7.83
CA LEU A 50 -1.92 6.94 7.77
C LEU A 50 -2.27 7.56 9.12
N ASP A 51 -2.06 6.84 10.23
CA ASP A 51 -2.20 7.38 11.58
C ASP A 51 -1.27 8.58 11.77
N HIS A 52 0.01 8.45 11.38
CA HIS A 52 0.98 9.54 11.47
C HIS A 52 0.59 10.76 10.65
N VAL A 53 0.15 10.58 9.40
CA VAL A 53 -0.30 11.69 8.55
C VAL A 53 -1.52 12.38 9.16
N SER A 54 -2.47 11.59 9.68
CA SER A 54 -3.68 12.10 10.33
C SER A 54 -3.34 12.92 11.56
N GLU A 55 -2.43 12.43 12.42
CA GLU A 55 -1.98 13.12 13.63
C GLU A 55 -1.20 14.40 13.32
N GLU A 56 -0.28 14.35 12.35
CA GLU A 56 0.57 15.48 11.97
C GLU A 56 -0.26 16.67 11.45
N HIS A 57 -1.30 16.40 10.68
CA HIS A 57 -2.12 17.41 10.01
C HIS A 57 -3.45 17.70 10.73
N GLY A 58 -3.78 16.94 11.77
CA GLY A 58 -5.04 17.08 12.50
C GLY A 58 -6.26 16.60 11.73
N PHE A 59 -6.09 15.67 10.78
CA PHE A 59 -7.21 15.05 10.06
C PHE A 59 -7.97 14.08 10.96
N SER A 60 -9.25 13.89 10.67
CA SER A 60 -10.10 12.92 11.37
C SER A 60 -10.31 11.69 10.49
N MET A 61 -9.69 10.58 10.86
CA MET A 61 -9.82 9.32 10.12
C MET A 61 -11.16 8.62 10.42
N LYS A 62 -12.05 8.53 9.42
CA LYS A 62 -13.31 7.76 9.52
C LYS A 62 -13.07 6.33 9.05
N SER A 63 -12.83 5.40 9.98
CA SER A 63 -12.66 3.99 9.64
C SER A 63 -13.90 3.18 10.05
N SER A 64 -14.71 2.81 9.06
CA SER A 64 -15.85 1.90 9.26
C SER A 64 -15.45 0.43 9.33
N PHE A 65 -14.27 0.08 8.79
CA PHE A 65 -13.80 -1.30 8.70
C PHE A 65 -12.31 -1.42 9.00
N GLU A 66 -11.96 -2.37 9.87
CA GLU A 66 -10.57 -2.75 10.14
C GLU A 66 -10.39 -4.25 9.92
N THR A 67 -9.39 -4.64 9.13
CA THR A 67 -9.08 -6.05 8.84
C THR A 67 -7.62 -6.23 8.49
N ASN A 68 -7.10 -7.45 8.60
CA ASN A 68 -5.77 -7.81 8.10
C ASN A 68 -5.81 -8.59 6.78
N LEU A 69 -7.00 -8.76 6.19
CA LEU A 69 -7.20 -9.53 4.96
C LEU A 69 -7.32 -8.60 3.76
N LEU A 70 -6.26 -8.49 2.95
CA LEU A 70 -6.28 -7.73 1.70
C LEU A 70 -7.48 -8.08 0.79
N PRO A 71 -7.87 -9.36 0.61
CA PRO A 71 -9.06 -9.69 -0.20
C PRO A 71 -10.36 -9.06 0.32
N LEU A 72 -10.50 -8.90 1.64
CA LEU A 72 -11.67 -8.26 2.24
C LEU A 72 -11.64 -6.75 2.03
N ILE A 73 -10.48 -6.12 2.17
CA ILE A 73 -10.27 -4.70 1.84
C ILE A 73 -10.72 -4.43 0.39
N LEU A 74 -10.18 -5.19 -0.56
CA LEU A 74 -10.54 -5.06 -1.98
C LEU A 74 -12.02 -5.33 -2.23
N SER A 75 -12.64 -6.27 -1.51
CA SER A 75 -14.08 -6.55 -1.60
C SER A 75 -14.94 -5.36 -1.14
N ILE A 76 -14.55 -4.69 -0.06
CA ILE A 76 -15.26 -3.52 0.48
C ILE A 76 -15.12 -2.33 -0.47
N VAL A 77 -13.91 -2.10 -0.99
CA VAL A 77 -13.65 -1.01 -1.95
C VAL A 77 -14.46 -1.20 -3.23
N ARG A 78 -14.48 -2.42 -3.79
CA ARG A 78 -15.26 -2.74 -5.00
C ARG A 78 -16.77 -2.51 -4.85
N GLN A 79 -17.29 -2.60 -3.63
CA GLN A 79 -18.70 -2.37 -3.32
C GLN A 79 -18.99 -0.91 -2.96
N GLU A 80 -18.00 0.00 -3.10
CA GLU A 80 -18.11 1.44 -2.84
C GLU A 80 -18.51 1.81 -1.40
N PHE A 81 -18.33 0.90 -0.45
CA PHE A 81 -18.63 1.20 0.95
C PHE A 81 -17.55 2.06 1.62
N ALA A 82 -16.31 1.98 1.14
CA ALA A 82 -15.17 2.71 1.66
C ALA A 82 -14.03 2.74 0.63
N ILE A 83 -13.06 3.63 0.83
CA ILE A 83 -11.80 3.68 0.08
C ILE A 83 -10.63 3.22 0.97
N THR A 84 -9.44 3.05 0.41
CA THR A 84 -8.25 2.63 1.19
C THR A 84 -6.96 3.19 0.60
N ALA A 85 -5.82 2.93 1.23
CA ALA A 85 -4.49 3.20 0.66
C ALA A 85 -3.65 1.91 0.61
N LEU A 86 -3.13 1.59 -0.57
CA LEU A 86 -2.30 0.39 -0.83
C LEU A 86 -1.06 0.77 -1.65
N LEU A 87 -0.14 -0.19 -1.82
CA LEU A 87 0.92 -0.03 -2.82
C LEU A 87 0.32 -0.12 -4.22
N GLU A 88 0.82 0.71 -5.13
CA GLU A 88 0.41 0.75 -6.54
C GLU A 88 0.48 -0.63 -7.20
N LEU A 89 1.46 -1.45 -6.83
CA LEU A 89 1.61 -2.83 -7.31
C LEU A 89 0.33 -3.67 -7.13
N VAL A 90 -0.46 -3.46 -6.08
CA VAL A 90 -1.71 -4.20 -5.89
C VAL A 90 -2.70 -3.79 -6.98
N THR A 91 -2.89 -2.48 -7.17
CA THR A 91 -3.86 -1.94 -8.14
C THR A 91 -3.50 -2.24 -9.59
N GLN A 92 -2.21 -2.35 -9.93
CA GLN A 92 -1.76 -2.74 -11.26
C GLN A 92 -2.17 -4.18 -11.64
N ASN A 93 -2.45 -5.02 -10.64
CA ASN A 93 -2.85 -6.42 -10.83
C ASN A 93 -4.36 -6.66 -10.62
N GLU A 94 -5.11 -5.66 -10.15
CA GLU A 94 -6.52 -5.77 -9.77
C GLU A 94 -7.38 -4.83 -10.63
N LYS A 95 -8.00 -5.37 -11.69
CA LYS A 95 -8.76 -4.56 -12.68
C LYS A 95 -10.06 -3.95 -12.13
N GLU A 96 -10.52 -4.42 -10.98
CA GLU A 96 -11.78 -4.01 -10.36
C GLU A 96 -11.61 -2.83 -9.41
N VAL A 97 -10.41 -2.25 -9.32
CA VAL A 97 -10.12 -1.06 -8.52
C VAL A 97 -9.25 -0.08 -9.29
N VAL A 98 -9.26 1.17 -8.88
CA VAL A 98 -8.44 2.24 -9.46
C VAL A 98 -7.49 2.78 -8.40
N GLY A 99 -6.20 2.78 -8.69
CA GLY A 99 -5.16 3.40 -7.88
C GLY A 99 -4.95 4.86 -8.29
N ILE A 100 -5.02 5.79 -7.34
CA ILE A 100 -4.85 7.22 -7.55
C ILE A 100 -3.66 7.70 -6.70
N PRO A 101 -2.60 8.26 -7.31
CA PRO A 101 -1.45 8.77 -6.59
C PRO A 101 -1.82 9.86 -5.57
N PHE A 102 -1.10 9.88 -4.45
CA PHE A 102 -1.17 11.00 -3.52
C PHE A 102 -0.31 12.18 -4.01
N HIS A 103 -0.70 13.40 -3.63
CA HIS A 103 0.11 14.61 -3.77
C HIS A 103 0.33 15.26 -2.39
N PRO A 104 1.57 15.33 -1.89
CA PRO A 104 2.81 14.80 -2.50
C PRO A 104 2.84 13.25 -2.54
N PRO A 105 3.60 12.64 -3.47
CA PRO A 105 3.67 11.19 -3.61
C PRO A 105 4.38 10.54 -2.42
N VAL A 106 3.88 9.39 -1.99
CA VAL A 106 4.47 8.57 -0.93
C VAL A 106 5.23 7.42 -1.55
N THR A 107 6.55 7.55 -1.64
CA THR A 107 7.41 6.53 -2.27
C THR A 107 7.93 5.52 -1.25
N LEU A 108 8.06 4.28 -1.70
CA LEU A 108 8.55 3.16 -0.89
C LEU A 108 9.55 2.33 -1.67
N ASP A 109 10.72 2.10 -1.06
CA ASP A 109 11.71 1.16 -1.59
C ASP A 109 11.50 -0.23 -0.99
N LEU A 110 11.20 -1.20 -1.85
CA LEU A 110 11.16 -2.60 -1.47
C LEU A 110 12.55 -3.22 -1.67
N ALA A 111 12.97 -4.00 -0.68
CA ALA A 111 14.29 -4.60 -0.66
C ALA A 111 14.21 -6.08 -0.27
N LEU A 112 15.11 -6.89 -0.84
CA LEU A 112 15.39 -8.24 -0.40
C LEU A 112 16.39 -8.18 0.74
N ALA A 113 16.05 -8.73 1.90
CA ALA A 113 16.91 -8.70 3.08
C ALA A 113 17.26 -10.11 3.58
N TRP A 114 18.53 -10.35 3.88
CA TRP A 114 19.00 -11.60 4.48
C TRP A 114 19.98 -11.37 5.62
N ARG A 115 20.26 -12.43 6.38
CA ARG A 115 21.25 -12.37 7.45
C ARG A 115 22.65 -12.25 6.83
N LYS A 116 23.31 -11.13 7.09
CA LYS A 116 24.72 -10.89 6.70
C LYS A 116 25.66 -11.94 7.28
N GLU A 117 25.38 -12.36 8.51
CA GLU A 117 26.17 -13.34 9.24
C GLU A 117 25.35 -14.61 9.50
N GLY A 118 25.92 -15.75 9.14
CA GLY A 118 25.28 -17.06 9.24
C GLY A 118 25.40 -17.86 7.94
N TYR A 119 25.04 -19.14 8.01
CA TYR A 119 24.99 -19.99 6.83
C TYR A 119 23.78 -19.64 5.96
N LEU A 120 24.04 -19.19 4.74
CA LEU A 120 23.05 -19.14 3.66
C LEU A 120 23.15 -20.43 2.86
N SER A 121 22.04 -21.17 2.80
CA SER A 121 21.99 -22.41 2.04
C SER A 121 22.19 -22.16 0.55
N ILE A 122 22.53 -23.20 -0.20
CA ILE A 122 22.60 -23.12 -1.66
C ILE A 122 21.24 -22.70 -2.23
N ALA A 123 20.13 -23.18 -1.65
CA ALA A 123 18.79 -22.80 -2.07
C ALA A 123 18.52 -21.30 -1.87
N ASP A 124 18.88 -20.74 -0.71
CA ASP A 124 18.68 -19.31 -0.43
C ASP A 124 19.54 -18.45 -1.35
N ARG A 125 20.82 -18.80 -1.56
CA ARG A 125 21.70 -18.10 -2.51
C ARG A 125 21.15 -18.13 -3.92
N THR A 126 20.69 -19.31 -4.37
CA THR A 126 20.09 -19.49 -5.69
C THR A 126 18.82 -18.65 -5.84
N PHE A 127 17.98 -18.58 -4.81
CA PHE A 127 16.78 -17.74 -4.81
C PHE A 127 17.13 -16.25 -4.84
N ILE A 128 18.09 -15.81 -4.02
CA ILE A 128 18.58 -14.43 -4.02
C ILE A 128 19.12 -14.05 -5.41
N ASP A 129 19.98 -14.88 -6.00
CA ASP A 129 20.54 -14.65 -7.33
C ASP A 129 19.47 -14.66 -8.44
N PHE A 130 18.46 -15.52 -8.30
CA PHE A 130 17.30 -15.55 -9.19
C PHE A 130 16.53 -14.22 -9.10
N VAL A 131 16.14 -13.79 -7.91
CA VAL A 131 15.39 -12.54 -7.71
C VAL A 131 16.18 -11.34 -8.27
N LYS A 132 17.48 -11.24 -7.98
CA LYS A 132 18.35 -10.17 -8.51
C LYS A 132 18.46 -10.12 -10.04
N ARG A 133 18.17 -11.23 -10.73
CA ARG A 133 18.24 -11.31 -12.20
C ARG A 133 16.93 -10.96 -12.88
N TYR A 134 15.79 -11.17 -12.21
CA TYR A 134 14.47 -11.12 -12.85
C TYR A 134 13.53 -10.05 -12.28
N VAL A 135 13.91 -9.41 -11.17
CA VAL A 135 13.31 -8.18 -10.66
C VAL A 135 14.22 -7.02 -11.06
#